data_AF-A0A1M7RLE4-F1
#
_entry.id   AF-A0A1M7RLE4-F1
#
_cell.length_a   1.000
_cell.length_b   1.000
_cell.length_c   1.000
_cell.angle_alpha   90.00
_cell.angle_beta   90.00
_cell.angle_gamma   90.00
#
_symmetry.space_group_name_H-M   'P 1'
#
loop_
_entity.id
_entity.type
_entity.pdbx_description
1 polymer ?
#
loop_
_entity_poly.entity_id
_entity_poly.type
_entity_poly.pdbx_seq_one_letter_code
_entity_poly.pdbx_strand_id
1 'polypeptide(L)'
;MDQQKQPYRVVDAQNQGWRLATGTTGGYAPDFGFTRGLPVAVSYAELTTTRGPIRPVVPVPDADRRALLRAFRDAGDRAAVSLLIALEQVQRQATARADSDTARRTLVAGAEESWEAAHLTMLLGGAAAGTGGARFDSAAVGAIARVLGAWVAGHDVYVEVAQTLSAVFADYLDEDVDGHPRGWSRAADTSLQPGSAGFETNGGLLLYSWLASRSRRSRLVP
;
A
#
# COMPACT_ATOMS: atom_id res chain seq x y z
N MET A 1 -36.77 4.26 6.21
CA MET A 1 -35.65 3.85 5.32
C MET A 1 -34.42 4.55 5.83
N ASP A 2 -33.49 3.82 6.44
CA ASP A 2 -32.15 4.38 6.73
C ASP A 2 -31.54 4.84 5.42
N GLN A 3 -31.22 6.13 5.31
CA GLN A 3 -30.36 6.60 4.23
C GLN A 3 -28.98 5.98 4.49
N GLN A 4 -28.70 4.87 3.80
CA GLN A 4 -27.40 4.24 3.87
C GLN A 4 -26.36 5.26 3.41
N LYS A 5 -25.55 5.73 4.36
CA LYS A 5 -24.53 6.77 4.12
C LYS A 5 -23.60 6.26 3.03
N GLN A 6 -23.55 6.95 1.90
CA GLN A 6 -22.68 6.58 0.80
C GLN A 6 -21.22 6.59 1.26
N PRO A 7 -20.38 5.64 0.82
CA PRO A 7 -18.96 5.65 1.14
C PRO A 7 -18.30 6.96 0.70
N TYR A 8 -17.33 7.46 1.46
CA TYR A 8 -16.60 8.65 1.04
C TYR A 8 -15.69 8.37 -0.17
N ARG A 9 -15.16 7.14 -0.26
CA ARG A 9 -14.28 6.68 -1.32
C ARG A 9 -14.66 5.28 -1.76
N VAL A 10 -14.51 5.02 -3.05
CA VAL A 10 -14.77 3.71 -3.65
C VAL A 10 -13.77 3.41 -4.75
N VAL A 11 -13.63 2.13 -5.09
CA VAL A 11 -12.83 1.64 -6.20
C VAL A 11 -13.74 0.86 -7.15
N ASP A 12 -13.63 1.13 -8.45
CA ASP A 12 -14.41 0.42 -9.47
C ASP A 12 -13.77 -0.89 -9.96
N ALA A 13 -14.41 -1.54 -10.91
CA ALA A 13 -13.96 -2.80 -11.51
C ALA A 13 -12.61 -2.68 -12.25
N GLN A 14 -12.25 -1.48 -12.71
CA GLN A 14 -10.99 -1.19 -13.41
C GLN A 14 -9.94 -0.58 -12.47
N ASN A 15 -10.11 -0.78 -11.15
CA ASN A 15 -9.23 -0.23 -10.13
C ASN A 15 -9.06 1.31 -10.25
N GLN A 16 -10.10 2.07 -10.63
CA GLN A 16 -10.13 3.53 -10.48
C GLN A 16 -10.62 3.89 -9.09
N GLY A 17 -9.87 4.74 -8.39
CA GLY A 17 -10.35 5.42 -7.19
C GLY A 17 -11.37 6.50 -7.53
N TRP A 18 -12.44 6.60 -6.75
CA TRP A 18 -13.44 7.63 -6.85
C TRP A 18 -13.67 8.24 -5.47
N ARG A 19 -13.82 9.57 -5.41
CA ARG A 19 -14.07 10.33 -4.19
C ARG A 19 -15.38 11.07 -4.27
N LEU A 20 -16.16 10.99 -3.21
CA LEU A 20 -17.36 11.80 -3.05
C LEU A 20 -16.97 13.28 -2.92
N ALA A 21 -17.41 14.11 -3.85
CA ALA A 21 -17.13 15.55 -3.83
C ALA A 21 -17.81 16.20 -2.61
N THR A 22 -17.03 16.76 -1.71
CA THR A 22 -17.55 17.51 -0.56
C THR A 22 -17.98 18.90 -1.03
N GLY A 23 -19.30 19.17 -1.06
CA GLY A 23 -19.83 20.52 -1.29
C GLY A 23 -20.86 20.66 -2.42
N THR A 24 -21.03 19.67 -3.29
CA THR A 24 -22.04 19.67 -4.37
C THR A 24 -22.70 18.31 -4.52
N THR A 25 -24.04 18.29 -4.51
CA THR A 25 -24.99 17.26 -5.00
C THR A 25 -24.72 15.76 -4.77
N GLY A 26 -23.70 15.34 -4.01
CA GLY A 26 -23.40 13.93 -3.71
C GLY A 26 -22.78 13.16 -4.88
N GLY A 27 -22.11 13.83 -5.81
CA GLY A 27 -21.45 13.19 -6.96
C GLY A 27 -20.02 12.74 -6.65
N TYR A 28 -19.58 11.67 -7.30
CA TYR A 28 -18.21 11.17 -7.28
C TYR A 28 -17.36 11.79 -8.39
N ALA A 29 -16.11 12.10 -8.07
CA ALA A 29 -15.08 12.45 -9.03
C ALA A 29 -14.00 11.34 -9.06
N PRO A 30 -13.41 11.05 -10.22
CA PRO A 30 -12.25 10.16 -10.28
C PRO A 30 -11.09 10.78 -9.49
N ASP A 31 -10.32 9.97 -8.78
CA ASP A 31 -9.11 10.42 -8.09
C ASP A 31 -8.13 11.00 -9.14
N PHE A 32 -7.58 12.17 -8.84
CA PHE A 32 -6.88 13.03 -9.81
C PHE A 32 -5.65 12.39 -10.47
N GLY A 33 -5.07 11.35 -9.87
CA GLY A 33 -3.91 10.65 -10.40
C GLY A 33 -4.16 10.00 -11.78
N PHE A 34 -5.40 9.60 -12.08
CA PHE A 34 -5.74 8.89 -13.33
C PHE A 34 -7.13 9.27 -13.87
N THR A 35 -7.42 10.56 -14.03
CA THR A 35 -8.75 11.01 -14.47
C THR A 35 -9.25 10.36 -15.77
N ARG A 36 -8.38 9.90 -16.67
CA ARG A 36 -8.74 9.03 -17.83
C ARG A 36 -9.86 9.59 -18.74
N GLY A 37 -10.06 10.91 -18.74
CA GLY A 37 -11.20 11.54 -19.45
C GLY A 37 -12.56 11.15 -18.86
N LEU A 38 -12.60 10.65 -17.62
CA LEU A 38 -13.80 10.24 -16.93
C LEU A 38 -14.61 11.46 -16.46
N PRO A 39 -15.95 11.36 -16.47
CA PRO A 39 -16.80 12.44 -16.00
C PRO A 39 -16.59 12.71 -14.51
N VAL A 40 -16.82 13.97 -14.13
CA VAL A 40 -16.87 14.41 -12.73
C VAL A 40 -18.34 14.47 -12.26
N ALA A 41 -18.54 14.41 -10.94
CA ALA A 41 -19.85 14.48 -10.29
C ALA A 41 -20.84 13.35 -10.71
N VAL A 42 -20.33 12.14 -10.91
CA VAL A 42 -21.11 10.93 -11.24
C VAL A 42 -21.86 10.43 -10.02
N SER A 43 -23.15 10.10 -10.13
CA SER A 43 -23.89 9.56 -8.97
C SER A 43 -23.40 8.15 -8.59
N TYR A 44 -23.57 7.73 -7.33
CA TYR A 44 -23.23 6.36 -6.92
C TYR A 44 -23.94 5.27 -7.74
N ALA A 45 -25.22 5.50 -8.07
CA ALA A 45 -26.03 4.56 -8.86
C ALA A 45 -25.53 4.44 -10.31
N GLU A 46 -25.19 5.57 -10.93
CA GLU A 46 -24.60 5.61 -12.27
C GLU A 46 -23.23 4.94 -12.28
N LEU A 47 -22.38 5.23 -11.28
CA LEU A 47 -21.07 4.62 -11.13
C LEU A 47 -21.19 3.09 -10.98
N THR A 48 -22.14 2.62 -10.17
CA THR A 48 -22.42 1.19 -9.99
C THR A 48 -22.89 0.53 -11.27
N THR A 49 -23.75 1.19 -12.03
CA THR A 49 -24.31 0.66 -13.29
C THR A 49 -23.25 0.59 -14.39
N THR A 50 -22.39 1.61 -14.48
CA THR A 50 -21.46 1.76 -15.60
C THR A 50 -20.07 1.19 -15.33
N ARG A 51 -19.69 1.04 -14.06
CA ARG A 51 -18.31 0.67 -13.66
C ARG A 51 -18.25 -0.37 -12.53
N GLY A 52 -19.41 -0.95 -12.16
CA GLY A 52 -19.49 -1.98 -11.13
C GLY A 52 -18.68 -3.25 -11.46
N PRO A 53 -18.29 -4.04 -10.44
CA PRO A 53 -18.59 -3.85 -9.01
C PRO A 53 -17.86 -2.65 -8.39
N ILE A 54 -18.55 -1.95 -7.49
CA ILE A 54 -18.02 -0.81 -6.75
C ILE A 54 -17.69 -1.27 -5.33
N ARG A 55 -16.43 -1.10 -4.95
CA ARG A 55 -15.90 -1.53 -3.65
C ARG A 55 -15.66 -0.31 -2.77
N PRO A 56 -16.34 -0.16 -1.63
CA PRO A 56 -15.99 0.85 -0.65
C PRO A 56 -14.54 0.72 -0.20
N VAL A 57 -13.83 1.84 -0.11
CA VAL A 57 -12.51 1.88 0.55
C VAL A 57 -12.75 1.86 2.06
N VAL A 58 -12.20 0.86 2.73
CA VAL A 58 -12.41 0.65 4.18
C VAL A 58 -11.08 0.66 4.94
N PRO A 59 -11.11 0.95 6.25
CA PRO A 59 -9.94 0.73 7.12
C PRO A 59 -9.49 -0.73 7.10
N VAL A 60 -8.20 -0.95 7.35
CA VAL A 60 -7.65 -2.29 7.49
C VAL A 60 -8.30 -3.04 8.66
N PRO A 61 -8.70 -4.31 8.47
CA PRO A 61 -9.17 -5.14 9.58
C PRO A 61 -8.09 -5.34 10.66
N ASP A 62 -8.48 -5.30 11.93
CA ASP A 62 -7.53 -5.48 13.05
C ASP A 62 -6.78 -6.82 13.00
N ALA A 63 -7.43 -7.87 12.49
CA ALA A 63 -6.81 -9.19 12.32
C ALA A 63 -5.64 -9.14 11.32
N ASP A 64 -5.83 -8.45 10.20
CA ASP A 64 -4.81 -8.28 9.17
C ASP A 64 -3.67 -7.39 9.66
N ARG A 65 -4.00 -6.31 10.39
CA ARG A 65 -2.98 -5.47 11.04
C ARG A 65 -2.12 -6.28 12.00
N ARG A 66 -2.72 -7.14 12.85
CA ARG A 66 -1.97 -8.03 13.76
C ARG A 66 -1.14 -9.06 13.00
N ALA A 67 -1.66 -9.61 11.89
CA ALA A 67 -0.93 -10.57 11.07
C ALA A 67 0.31 -9.95 10.42
N LEU A 68 0.19 -8.71 9.90
CA LEU A 68 1.32 -7.97 9.34
C LEU A 68 2.37 -7.65 10.41
N LEU A 69 1.96 -7.12 11.57
CA LEU A 69 2.90 -6.84 12.68
C LEU A 69 3.64 -8.10 13.14
N ARG A 70 2.94 -9.24 13.24
CA ARG A 70 3.57 -10.53 13.55
C ARG A 70 4.59 -10.91 12.49
N ALA A 71 4.22 -10.86 11.21
CA ALA A 71 5.14 -11.19 10.11
C ALA A 71 6.38 -10.30 10.11
N PHE A 72 6.25 -9.00 10.41
CA PHE A 72 7.37 -8.08 10.53
C PHE A 72 8.28 -8.43 11.72
N ARG A 73 7.70 -8.74 12.89
CA ARG A 73 8.48 -9.19 14.06
C ARG A 73 9.24 -10.49 13.81
N ASP A 74 8.60 -11.45 13.14
CA ASP A 74 9.20 -12.73 12.80
C ASP A 74 10.35 -12.55 11.78
N ALA A 75 10.22 -11.59 10.86
CA ALA A 75 11.27 -11.27 9.89
C ALA A 75 12.45 -10.48 10.49
N GLY A 76 12.22 -9.68 11.53
CA GLY A 76 13.24 -8.87 12.20
C GLY A 76 13.86 -7.82 11.28
N ASP A 77 15.18 -7.87 11.13
CA ASP A 77 15.96 -7.02 10.21
C ASP A 77 15.62 -7.28 8.74
N ARG A 78 15.00 -8.42 8.41
CA ARG A 78 14.57 -8.72 7.04
C ARG A 78 13.17 -8.20 6.72
N ALA A 79 12.51 -7.47 7.62
CA ALA A 79 11.11 -7.07 7.46
C ALA A 79 10.89 -6.16 6.23
N ALA A 80 11.70 -5.11 6.05
CA ALA A 80 11.55 -4.17 4.95
C ALA A 80 11.70 -4.83 3.57
N VAL A 81 12.73 -5.66 3.39
CA VAL A 81 12.94 -6.39 2.13
C VAL A 81 11.85 -7.46 1.93
N SER A 82 11.40 -8.14 2.99
CA SER A 82 10.32 -9.13 2.89
C SER A 82 9.00 -8.49 2.45
N LEU A 83 8.69 -7.29 2.94
CA LEU A 83 7.54 -6.52 2.48
C LEU A 83 7.65 -6.17 0.99
N LEU A 84 8.81 -5.69 0.54
CA LEU A 84 9.04 -5.36 -0.87
C LEU A 84 8.85 -6.58 -1.78
N ILE A 85 9.43 -7.72 -1.43
CA ILE A 85 9.26 -8.97 -2.19
C ILE A 85 7.79 -9.44 -2.19
N ALA A 86 7.08 -9.30 -1.08
CA ALA A 86 5.66 -9.64 -1.02
C ALA A 86 4.81 -8.74 -1.94
N LEU A 87 5.10 -7.43 -1.99
CA LEU A 87 4.44 -6.49 -2.89
C LEU A 87 4.68 -6.84 -4.37
N GLU A 88 5.91 -7.18 -4.74
CA GLU A 88 6.22 -7.66 -6.09
C GLU A 88 5.45 -8.94 -6.44
N GLN A 89 5.34 -9.89 -5.49
CA GLN A 89 4.57 -11.11 -5.72
C GLN A 89 3.09 -10.81 -5.99
N VAL A 90 2.48 -9.94 -5.20
CA VAL A 90 1.08 -9.53 -5.38
C VAL A 90 0.91 -8.79 -6.71
N GLN A 91 1.84 -7.90 -7.06
CA GLN A 91 1.82 -7.19 -8.34
C GLN A 91 1.92 -8.15 -9.53
N ARG A 92 2.85 -9.12 -9.48
CA ARG A 92 2.97 -10.15 -10.53
C ARG A 92 1.68 -10.98 -10.67
N GLN A 93 1.06 -11.34 -9.55
CA GLN A 93 -0.22 -12.05 -9.57
C GLN A 93 -1.35 -11.21 -10.15
N ALA A 94 -1.37 -9.89 -9.90
CA ALA A 94 -2.34 -8.97 -10.50
C ALA A 94 -2.12 -8.85 -12.01
N THR A 95 -0.87 -8.69 -12.46
CA THR A 95 -0.52 -8.63 -13.90
C THR A 95 -0.87 -9.91 -14.65
N ALA A 96 -0.87 -11.06 -13.99
CA ALA A 96 -1.31 -12.31 -14.60
C ALA A 96 -2.84 -12.41 -14.82
N ARG A 97 -3.64 -11.54 -14.17
CA ARG A 97 -5.11 -11.60 -14.17
C ARG A 97 -5.79 -10.44 -14.88
N ALA A 98 -5.08 -9.34 -15.12
CA ALA A 98 -5.61 -8.12 -15.69
C ALA A 98 -4.59 -7.50 -16.66
N ASP A 99 -5.03 -6.52 -17.46
CA ASP A 99 -4.12 -5.71 -18.24
C ASP A 99 -3.10 -4.99 -17.34
N SER A 100 -1.96 -4.60 -17.92
CA SER A 100 -0.85 -3.98 -17.19
C SER A 100 -1.25 -2.73 -16.40
N ASP A 101 -2.20 -1.95 -16.91
CA ASP A 101 -2.63 -0.69 -16.31
C ASP A 101 -3.56 -0.93 -15.11
N THR A 102 -4.54 -1.82 -15.25
CA THR A 102 -5.40 -2.30 -14.15
C THR A 102 -4.58 -3.00 -13.07
N ALA A 103 -3.62 -3.83 -13.47
CA ALA A 103 -2.73 -4.53 -12.56
C ALA A 103 -1.88 -3.55 -11.75
N ARG A 104 -1.30 -2.52 -12.38
CA ARG A 104 -0.52 -1.48 -11.68
C ARG A 104 -1.36 -0.74 -10.63
N ARG A 105 -2.64 -0.49 -10.92
CA ARG A 105 -3.54 0.21 -9.99
C ARG A 105 -4.00 -0.63 -8.81
N THR A 106 -3.85 -1.95 -8.89
CA THR A 106 -4.35 -2.90 -7.89
C THR A 106 -3.86 -2.58 -6.47
N LEU A 107 -2.69 -1.96 -6.32
CA LEU A 107 -2.11 -1.59 -5.02
C LEU A 107 -2.30 -0.10 -4.64
N VAL A 108 -2.82 0.74 -5.54
CA VAL A 108 -2.88 2.20 -5.34
C VAL A 108 -4.26 2.82 -5.58
N ALA A 109 -5.22 2.04 -6.10
CA ALA A 109 -6.55 2.52 -6.49
C ALA A 109 -7.31 3.24 -5.37
N GLY A 110 -7.04 2.87 -4.12
CA GLY A 110 -7.67 3.48 -2.96
C GLY A 110 -7.22 4.90 -2.69
N ALA A 111 -6.06 5.37 -3.19
CA ALA A 111 -5.56 6.74 -3.07
C ALA A 111 -4.44 7.06 -4.05
N GLU A 112 -4.79 7.13 -5.33
CA GLU A 112 -3.84 7.20 -6.43
C GLU A 112 -2.97 8.47 -6.41
N GLU A 113 -3.46 9.58 -5.88
CA GLU A 113 -2.71 10.84 -5.78
C GLU A 113 -1.88 10.98 -4.51
N SER A 114 -1.96 10.01 -3.60
CA SER A 114 -1.16 10.03 -2.37
C SER A 114 0.32 9.90 -2.69
N TRP A 115 1.17 10.57 -1.91
CA TRP A 115 2.62 10.47 -2.10
C TRP A 115 3.11 9.04 -1.81
N GLU A 116 2.41 8.30 -0.94
CA GLU A 116 2.61 6.88 -0.64
C GLU A 116 2.34 6.01 -1.87
N ALA A 117 1.25 6.27 -2.60
CA ALA A 117 0.95 5.57 -3.85
C ALA A 117 2.01 5.85 -4.92
N ALA A 118 2.51 7.09 -5.00
CA ALA A 118 3.60 7.44 -5.89
C ALA A 118 4.89 6.66 -5.54
N HIS A 119 5.27 6.60 -4.26
CA HIS A 119 6.44 5.85 -3.80
C HIS A 119 6.30 4.35 -4.11
N LEU A 120 5.13 3.77 -3.82
CA LEU A 120 4.87 2.37 -4.10
C LEU A 120 4.95 2.07 -5.61
N THR A 121 4.40 2.95 -6.44
CA THR A 121 4.49 2.82 -7.91
C THR A 121 5.94 2.87 -8.39
N MET A 122 6.76 3.78 -7.86
CA MET A 122 8.18 3.89 -8.19
C MET A 122 8.98 2.65 -7.73
N LEU A 123 8.67 2.10 -6.54
CA LEU A 123 9.28 0.87 -6.04
C LEU A 123 9.01 -0.32 -6.97
N LEU A 124 7.74 -0.50 -7.35
CA LEU A 124 7.29 -1.59 -8.22
C LEU A 124 7.72 -1.42 -9.69
N GLY A 125 7.98 -0.18 -10.12
CA GLY A 125 8.44 0.16 -11.48
C GLY A 125 9.91 -0.14 -11.76
N GLY A 126 10.65 -0.75 -10.82
CA GLY A 126 12.02 -1.21 -11.03
C GLY A 126 13.05 -0.69 -10.05
N ALA A 127 12.68 0.21 -9.12
CA ALA A 127 13.60 0.62 -8.05
C ALA A 127 13.92 -0.55 -7.08
N ALA A 128 13.08 -1.58 -7.02
CA ALA A 128 13.31 -2.80 -6.22
C ALA A 128 14.42 -3.74 -6.76
N ALA A 129 14.86 -3.54 -8.01
CA ALA A 129 15.93 -4.33 -8.65
C ALA A 129 17.28 -4.24 -7.92
N GLY A 130 17.39 -3.29 -6.99
CA GLY A 130 18.55 -3.03 -6.16
C GLY A 130 18.73 -3.89 -4.91
N THR A 131 17.81 -4.83 -4.64
CA THR A 131 17.91 -5.75 -3.49
C THR A 131 18.87 -6.93 -3.73
N GLY A 132 19.67 -6.92 -4.80
CA GLY A 132 20.63 -7.96 -5.15
C GLY A 132 21.61 -8.26 -4.01
N GLY A 133 21.29 -9.27 -3.20
CA GLY A 133 22.07 -9.70 -2.04
C GLY A 133 21.33 -9.63 -0.69
N ALA A 134 20.22 -8.89 -0.61
CA ALA A 134 19.41 -8.77 0.61
C ALA A 134 18.71 -10.10 0.92
N ARG A 135 18.86 -10.58 2.16
CA ARG A 135 18.18 -11.81 2.60
C ARG A 135 16.76 -11.44 3.03
N PHE A 136 15.75 -12.09 2.45
CA PHE A 136 14.37 -11.96 2.93
C PHE A 136 13.98 -13.15 3.80
N ASP A 137 12.87 -13.01 4.51
CA ASP A 137 12.24 -14.11 5.24
C ASP A 137 11.07 -14.68 4.43
N SER A 138 11.19 -15.92 3.95
CA SER A 138 10.20 -16.53 3.05
C SER A 138 8.84 -16.75 3.72
N ALA A 139 8.82 -17.05 5.02
CA ALA A 139 7.59 -17.22 5.77
C ALA A 139 6.85 -15.90 5.94
N ALA A 140 7.58 -14.83 6.28
CA ALA A 140 7.03 -13.48 6.36
C ALA A 140 6.52 -13.00 5.00
N VAL A 141 7.28 -13.20 3.92
CA VAL A 141 6.83 -12.90 2.55
C VAL A 141 5.49 -13.57 2.24
N GLY A 142 5.38 -14.89 2.51
CA GLY A 142 4.15 -15.63 2.26
C GLY A 142 2.97 -15.14 3.12
N ALA A 143 3.22 -14.74 4.37
CA ALA A 143 2.19 -14.18 5.24
C ALA A 143 1.71 -12.79 4.76
N ILE A 144 2.63 -11.90 4.42
CA ILE A 144 2.34 -10.56 3.93
C ILE A 144 1.60 -10.64 2.59
N ALA A 145 2.10 -11.42 1.63
CA ALA A 145 1.49 -11.58 0.32
C ALA A 145 0.07 -12.14 0.41
N ARG A 146 -0.21 -13.02 1.38
CA ARG A 146 -1.57 -13.54 1.62
C ARG A 146 -2.53 -12.44 2.09
N VAL A 147 -2.11 -11.61 3.05
CA VAL A 147 -2.91 -10.48 3.54
C VAL A 147 -3.18 -9.50 2.41
N LEU A 148 -2.13 -9.05 1.72
CA LEU A 148 -2.23 -8.09 0.63
C LEU A 148 -3.04 -8.63 -0.55
N GLY A 149 -2.87 -9.90 -0.90
CA GLY A 149 -3.65 -10.57 -1.93
C GLY A 149 -5.15 -10.56 -1.62
N ALA A 150 -5.54 -10.77 -0.37
CA ALA A 150 -6.93 -10.70 0.05
C ALA A 150 -7.51 -9.28 -0.06
N TRP A 151 -6.73 -8.25 0.31
CA TRP A 151 -7.16 -6.85 0.21
C TRP A 151 -7.48 -6.42 -1.21
N VAL A 152 -6.68 -6.89 -2.18
CA VAL A 152 -6.80 -6.44 -3.57
C VAL A 152 -7.72 -7.31 -4.41
N ALA A 153 -7.84 -8.60 -4.08
CA ALA A 153 -8.74 -9.54 -4.76
C ALA A 153 -10.18 -9.51 -4.22
N GLY A 154 -10.41 -8.89 -3.05
CA GLY A 154 -11.74 -8.76 -2.46
C GLY A 154 -12.74 -8.09 -3.42
N HIS A 155 -13.92 -8.69 -3.55
CA HIS A 155 -14.99 -8.20 -4.42
C HIS A 155 -15.92 -7.19 -3.73
N ASP A 156 -15.99 -7.20 -2.39
CA ASP A 156 -16.96 -6.40 -1.64
C ASP A 156 -16.38 -5.08 -1.12
N VAL A 157 -15.09 -5.05 -0.78
CA VAL A 157 -14.40 -3.89 -0.22
C VAL A 157 -12.98 -3.81 -0.76
N TYR A 158 -12.37 -2.63 -0.65
CA TYR A 158 -10.97 -2.40 -0.96
C TYR A 158 -10.25 -1.81 0.26
N VAL A 159 -9.09 -2.36 0.61
CA VAL A 159 -8.23 -1.78 1.65
C VAL A 159 -7.11 -0.99 0.98
N GLU A 160 -6.93 0.26 1.39
CA GLU A 160 -5.91 1.15 0.83
C GLU A 160 -4.50 0.68 1.18
N VAL A 161 -3.82 0.01 0.25
CA VAL A 161 -2.55 -0.69 0.52
C VAL A 161 -1.40 0.25 0.90
N ALA A 162 -1.13 1.28 0.09
CA ALA A 162 0.07 2.11 0.24
C ALA A 162 0.12 2.87 1.58
N GLN A 163 -0.96 3.57 1.93
CA GLN A 163 -1.05 4.29 3.20
C GLN A 163 -1.12 3.34 4.40
N THR A 164 -1.90 2.25 4.29
CA THR A 164 -2.04 1.28 5.38
C THR A 164 -0.69 0.64 5.71
N LEU A 165 0.07 0.18 4.72
CA LEU A 165 1.37 -0.43 4.95
C LEU A 165 2.37 0.54 5.57
N SER A 166 2.42 1.78 5.09
CA SER A 166 3.24 2.83 5.70
C SER A 166 2.89 3.03 7.18
N ALA A 167 1.59 3.09 7.52
CA ALA A 167 1.15 3.24 8.91
C ALA A 167 1.49 2.02 9.78
N VAL A 168 1.17 0.81 9.32
CA VAL A 168 1.43 -0.43 10.09
C VAL A 168 2.93 -0.67 10.26
N PHE A 169 3.75 -0.37 9.25
CA PHE A 169 5.19 -0.50 9.35
C PHE A 169 5.80 0.56 10.26
N ALA A 170 5.28 1.80 10.24
CA ALA A 170 5.68 2.82 11.20
C ALA A 170 5.39 2.42 12.64
N ASP A 171 4.24 1.79 12.90
CA ASP A 171 3.93 1.23 14.22
C ASP A 171 4.94 0.15 14.62
N TYR A 172 5.34 -0.73 13.68
CA TYR A 172 6.39 -1.74 13.90
C TYR A 172 7.76 -1.12 14.23
N LEU A 173 8.11 -0.01 13.57
CA LEU A 173 9.36 0.73 13.84
C LEU A 173 9.35 1.40 15.23
N ASP A 174 8.18 1.87 15.66
CA ASP A 174 8.00 2.57 16.94
C ASP A 174 7.82 1.61 18.14
N GLU A 175 7.73 0.30 17.90
CA GLU A 175 7.70 -0.72 18.96
C GLU A 175 8.91 -0.59 19.88
N ASP A 176 8.67 -0.63 21.19
CA ASP A 176 9.73 -0.61 22.19
C ASP A 176 10.43 -1.97 22.26
N VAL A 177 11.75 -1.95 22.12
CA VAL A 177 12.64 -3.10 22.24
C VAL A 177 13.81 -2.67 23.13
N ASP A 178 13.80 -3.15 24.37
CA ASP A 178 14.80 -2.83 25.41
C ASP A 178 14.88 -1.32 25.73
N GLY A 179 13.73 -0.64 25.86
CA GLY A 179 13.63 0.77 26.23
C GLY A 179 13.87 1.75 25.08
N HIS A 180 14.01 1.24 23.85
CA HIS A 180 14.30 2.03 22.66
C HIS A 180 13.35 1.64 21.53
N PRO A 181 12.97 2.58 20.63
CA PRO A 181 12.24 2.20 19.44
C PRO A 181 13.07 1.21 18.62
N ARG A 182 12.43 0.19 18.06
CA ARG A 182 13.06 -0.79 17.18
C ARG A 182 13.90 -0.10 16.11
N GLY A 183 13.30 0.89 15.44
CA GLY A 183 13.95 1.70 14.42
C GLY A 183 14.32 0.95 13.14
N TRP A 184 14.79 1.71 12.15
CA TRP A 184 15.13 1.18 10.83
C TRP A 184 16.28 0.18 10.86
N SER A 185 17.26 0.40 11.75
CA SER A 185 18.44 -0.46 11.89
C SER A 185 18.12 -1.90 12.30
N ARG A 186 16.95 -2.13 12.93
CA ARG A 186 16.47 -3.47 13.32
C ARG A 186 15.29 -3.96 12.46
N ALA A 187 14.94 -3.23 11.41
CA ALA A 187 13.82 -3.54 10.52
C ALA A 187 14.23 -3.73 9.05
N ALA A 188 15.47 -3.37 8.71
CA ALA A 188 16.02 -3.46 7.36
C ALA A 188 17.40 -4.13 7.36
N ASP A 189 17.65 -4.95 6.34
CA ASP A 189 18.92 -5.66 6.14
C ASP A 189 20.06 -4.65 5.99
N THR A 190 21.30 -5.05 6.28
CA THR A 190 22.50 -4.21 6.11
C THR A 190 22.60 -3.58 4.72
N SER A 191 22.11 -4.23 3.66
CA SER A 191 22.08 -3.69 2.30
C SER A 191 21.06 -2.56 2.09
N LEU A 192 20.18 -2.32 3.06
CA LEU A 192 19.15 -1.28 3.07
C LEU A 192 19.41 -0.24 4.19
N GLN A 193 20.58 -0.27 4.81
CA GLN A 193 20.99 0.73 5.79
C GLN A 193 21.61 1.96 5.11
N PRO A 194 21.50 3.17 5.70
CA PRO A 194 22.16 4.36 5.20
C PRO A 194 23.66 4.15 4.94
N GLY A 195 24.17 4.68 3.82
CA GLY A 195 25.55 4.49 3.40
C GLY A 195 25.85 3.16 2.69
N SER A 196 24.89 2.24 2.60
CA SER A 196 25.01 1.05 1.74
C SER A 196 24.65 1.39 0.28
N ALA A 197 25.24 0.70 -0.68
CA ALA A 197 24.94 0.91 -2.10
C ALA A 197 23.44 0.69 -2.43
N GLY A 198 22.81 -0.31 -1.79
CA GLY A 198 21.39 -0.61 -1.95
C GLY A 198 20.46 0.50 -1.44
N PHE A 199 20.88 1.22 -0.40
CA PHE A 199 20.17 2.39 0.10
C PHE A 199 20.24 3.58 -0.86
N GLU A 200 21.44 3.90 -1.35
CA GLU A 200 21.70 5.12 -2.14
C GLU A 200 21.20 5.05 -3.60
N THR A 201 21.27 3.88 -4.23
CA THR A 201 21.09 3.78 -5.69
C THR A 201 19.81 3.05 -6.12
N ASN A 202 19.14 2.40 -5.18
CA ASN A 202 18.53 1.09 -5.46
C ASN A 202 17.20 0.89 -4.72
N GLY A 203 16.43 1.97 -4.55
CA GLY A 203 15.10 1.94 -3.94
C GLY A 203 15.10 1.86 -2.41
N GLY A 204 16.24 1.65 -1.75
CA GLY A 204 16.31 1.60 -0.28
C GLY A 204 15.95 2.94 0.38
N LEU A 205 16.45 4.07 -0.13
CA LEU A 205 16.03 5.40 0.34
C LEU A 205 14.53 5.65 0.13
N LEU A 206 13.98 5.20 -1.01
CA LEU A 206 12.57 5.35 -1.33
C LEU A 206 11.69 4.48 -0.40
N LEU A 207 12.12 3.24 -0.14
CA LEU A 207 11.47 2.31 0.78
C LEU A 207 11.51 2.84 2.21
N TYR A 208 12.66 3.33 2.66
CA TYR A 208 12.81 4.00 3.94
C TYR A 208 11.90 5.23 4.04
N SER A 209 11.94 6.13 3.06
CA SER A 209 11.14 7.35 3.05
C SER A 209 9.64 7.05 3.13
N TRP A 210 9.19 6.01 2.42
CA TRP A 210 7.81 5.57 2.48
C TRP A 210 7.43 4.94 3.84
N LEU A 211 8.17 3.93 4.29
CA LEU A 211 7.82 3.13 5.47
C LEU A 211 8.07 3.85 6.79
N ALA A 212 9.11 4.68 6.87
CA ALA A 212 9.45 5.43 8.08
C ALA A 212 8.78 6.81 8.16
N SER A 213 8.14 7.29 7.09
CA SER A 213 7.47 8.61 7.06
C SER A 213 6.53 8.86 8.23
N ARG A 214 5.79 7.84 8.67
CA ARG A 214 4.80 7.92 9.74
C ARG A 214 5.34 7.58 11.11
N SER A 215 6.58 7.10 11.21
CA SER A 215 7.20 6.83 12.50
C SER A 215 7.43 8.13 13.25
N ARG A 216 7.06 8.12 14.53
CA ARG A 216 7.22 9.26 15.44
C ARG A 216 8.58 9.26 16.13
N ARG A 217 9.25 8.10 16.19
CA ARG A 217 10.47 7.90 17.00
C ARG A 217 11.69 7.43 16.20
N SER A 218 11.51 7.04 14.94
CA SER A 218 12.54 6.33 14.17
C SER A 218 12.95 7.02 12.87
N ARG A 219 12.71 8.32 12.74
CA ARG A 219 13.21 9.10 11.60
C ARG A 219 14.72 9.29 11.77
N LEU A 220 15.49 8.82 10.80
CA LEU A 220 16.86 9.25 10.57
C LEU A 220 16.86 10.78 10.50
N VAL A 221 17.64 11.40 11.39
CA VAL A 221 17.86 12.84 11.39
C VAL A 221 18.66 13.18 10.12
N PRO A 222 18.30 14.22 9.36
CA PRO A 222 19.06 14.66 8.19
C PRO A 222 20.50 15.05 8.53
#